data_AF-A0A5R2N0G8-F1
#
_entry.id   AF-A0A5R2N0G8-F1
#
_cell.length_a   1.000
_cell.length_b   1.000
_cell.length_c   1.000
_cell.angle_alpha   90.00
_cell.angle_beta   90.00
_cell.angle_gamma   90.00
#
_symmetry.space_group_name_H-M   'P 1'
#
loop_
_entity.id
_entity.type
_entity.pdbx_description
1 polymer ?
#
loop_
_entity_poly.entity_id
_entity_poly.type
_entity_poly.pdbx_seq_one_letter_code
_entity_poly.pdbx_strand_id
1 'polypeptide(L)'
;MTAAPSRRDYSLIGRDARLAVENGLSAAEWYHTDIPRKQMKELMQRSDGPAIRDTAIWLAALAISSAGGAWFWGSWWCVPFFF
;
A
#
# COMPACT_ATOMS: atom_id res chain seq x y z
N MET A 1 -3.12 32.86 36.19
CA MET A 1 -1.65 32.90 36.13
C MET A 1 -1.23 32.22 34.85
N THR A 2 -0.67 32.96 33.88
CA THR A 2 -0.24 32.40 32.60
C THR A 2 1.20 31.93 32.73
N ALA A 3 1.45 30.63 32.58
CA ALA A 3 2.80 30.10 32.60
C ALA A 3 3.59 30.61 31.39
N ALA A 4 4.83 31.04 31.59
CA ALA A 4 5.71 31.43 30.48
C ALA A 4 6.03 30.19 29.62
N PRO A 5 6.00 30.29 28.27
CA PRO A 5 6.26 29.15 27.40
C PRO A 5 7.69 28.65 27.59
N SER A 6 7.85 27.35 27.87
CA SER A 6 9.16 26.70 27.93
C SER A 6 9.59 26.21 26.55
N ARG A 7 10.91 26.07 26.32
CA ARG A 7 11.44 25.48 25.08
C ARG A 7 10.92 24.06 24.91
N ARG A 8 10.33 23.73 23.75
CA ARG A 8 9.84 22.39 23.44
C ARG A 8 10.97 21.35 23.48
N ASP A 9 10.68 20.23 24.11
CA ASP A 9 11.53 19.05 24.21
C ASP A 9 11.03 17.99 23.22
N TYR A 10 11.67 17.91 22.06
CA TYR A 10 11.30 16.98 20.99
C TYR A 10 11.85 15.56 21.19
N SER A 11 12.47 15.27 22.34
CA SER A 11 12.90 13.91 22.67
C SER A 11 11.69 12.98 22.79
N LEU A 12 11.77 11.80 22.17
CA LEU A 12 10.71 10.77 22.21
C LEU A 12 10.43 10.24 23.63
N ILE A 13 11.38 10.41 24.56
CA ILE A 13 11.31 9.97 25.95
C ILE A 13 11.44 11.15 26.94
N GLY A 14 11.41 12.38 26.43
CA GLY A 14 11.64 13.60 27.19
C GLY A 14 10.42 14.10 27.96
N ARG A 15 10.52 15.33 28.45
CA ARG A 15 9.48 15.99 29.26
C ARG A 15 8.18 16.11 28.49
N ASP A 16 8.21 16.63 27.27
CA ASP A 16 6.98 16.90 26.51
C ASP A 16 6.33 15.60 26.01
N ALA A 17 7.11 14.53 25.78
CA ALA A 17 6.57 13.20 25.52
C ALA A 17 5.81 12.63 26.73
N ARG A 18 6.35 12.79 27.94
CA ARG A 18 5.65 12.39 29.18
C ARG A 18 4.38 13.20 29.40
N LEU A 19 4.45 14.53 29.21
CA LEU A 19 3.28 15.42 29.29
C LEU A 19 2.22 15.05 28.24
N ALA A 20 2.61 14.62 27.04
CA ALA A 20 1.67 14.16 26.03
C ALA A 20 0.92 12.90 26.47
N VAL A 21 1.58 11.97 27.17
CA VAL A 21 0.94 10.79 27.76
C VAL A 21 -0.03 11.20 28.88
N GLU A 22 0.42 12.03 29.82
CA GLU A 22 -0.38 12.50 30.96
C GLU A 22 -1.63 13.27 30.52
N ASN A 23 -1.53 14.05 29.44
CA ASN A 23 -2.66 14.80 28.87
C ASN A 23 -3.51 13.99 27.88
N GLY A 24 -3.24 12.68 27.71
CA GLY A 24 -3.99 11.82 26.78
C GLY A 24 -3.80 12.17 25.30
N LEU A 25 -2.75 12.92 24.96
CA LEU A 25 -2.38 13.27 23.59
C LEU A 25 -1.56 12.16 22.92
N SER A 26 -0.94 11.26 23.69
CA SER A 26 -0.32 10.05 23.17
C SER A 26 -1.40 8.99 22.91
N ALA A 27 -1.44 8.43 21.70
CA ALA A 27 -2.44 7.44 21.30
C ALA A 27 -3.90 7.94 21.49
N ALA A 28 -4.15 9.21 21.17
CA ALA A 28 -5.42 9.84 21.44
C ALA A 28 -6.59 9.13 20.72
N GLU A 29 -7.66 8.87 21.48
CA GLU A 29 -8.83 8.10 21.00
C GLU A 29 -9.59 8.80 19.86
N TRP A 30 -9.52 10.13 19.76
CA TRP A 30 -10.36 10.92 18.84
C TRP A 30 -10.15 10.60 17.35
N TYR A 31 -9.00 10.06 16.95
CA TYR A 31 -8.72 9.65 15.57
C TYR A 31 -8.77 8.13 15.37
N HIS A 32 -8.99 7.36 16.44
CA HIS A 32 -9.18 5.92 16.33
C HIS A 32 -10.57 5.63 15.79
N THR A 33 -10.64 4.87 14.69
CA THR A 33 -11.89 4.29 14.26
C THR A 33 -12.24 3.11 15.17
N ASP A 34 -13.52 3.00 15.57
CA ASP A 34 -14.07 1.89 16.36
C ASP A 34 -14.10 0.58 15.55
N ILE A 35 -12.92 0.04 15.23
CA ILE A 35 -12.75 -1.21 14.51
C ILE A 35 -12.03 -2.20 15.44
N PRO A 36 -12.61 -3.38 15.72
CA PRO A 36 -11.94 -4.41 16.50
C PRO A 36 -10.58 -4.77 15.89
N ARG A 37 -9.57 -4.99 16.74
CA ARG A 37 -8.19 -5.33 16.31
C ARG A 37 -8.14 -6.46 15.27
N LYS A 38 -9.01 -7.45 15.39
CA LYS A 38 -9.10 -8.57 14.45
C LYS A 38 -9.47 -8.08 13.04
N GLN A 39 -10.50 -7.24 12.92
CA GLN A 39 -10.94 -6.69 11.65
C GLN A 39 -9.89 -5.74 11.05
N MET A 40 -9.24 -4.91 11.87
CA MET A 40 -8.13 -4.07 11.39
C MET A 40 -7.01 -4.93 10.78
N LYS A 41 -6.66 -6.05 11.42
CA LYS A 41 -5.64 -6.97 10.90
C LYS A 41 -6.04 -7.60 9.57
N GLU A 42 -7.31 -7.96 9.41
CA GLU A 42 -7.85 -8.49 8.14
C GLU A 42 -7.79 -7.43 7.03
N LEU A 43 -8.12 -6.17 7.32
CA LEU A 43 -8.02 -5.07 6.34
C LEU A 43 -6.56 -4.76 5.94
N MET A 44 -5.62 -4.96 6.87
CA MET A 44 -4.18 -4.82 6.59
C MET A 44 -3.61 -6.01 5.80
N GLN A 45 -4.38 -7.10 5.62
CA GLN A 45 -3.91 -8.26 4.88
C GLN A 45 -3.73 -7.90 3.41
N ARG A 46 -2.48 -7.99 2.94
CA ARG A 46 -2.17 -7.83 1.53
C ARG A 46 -2.78 -9.00 0.74
N SER A 47 -3.43 -8.69 -0.39
CA SER A 47 -3.95 -9.67 -1.33
C SER A 47 -3.20 -9.54 -2.65
N ASP A 48 -2.45 -10.57 -3.02
CA ASP A 48 -1.70 -10.60 -4.27
C ASP A 48 -2.51 -11.24 -5.42
N GLY A 49 -3.71 -11.77 -5.16
CA GLY A 49 -4.55 -12.43 -6.15
C GLY A 49 -4.82 -11.59 -7.41
N PRO A 50 -5.28 -10.33 -7.28
CA PRO A 50 -5.46 -9.44 -8.45
C PRO A 50 -4.18 -9.21 -9.23
N ALA A 51 -3.06 -8.96 -8.53
CA ALA A 51 -1.76 -8.72 -9.18
C ALA A 51 -1.26 -9.97 -9.93
N ILE A 52 -1.41 -11.16 -9.34
CA ILE A 52 -1.04 -12.43 -9.97
C ILE A 52 -1.89 -12.67 -11.22
N ARG A 53 -3.21 -12.46 -11.14
CA ARG A 53 -4.11 -12.60 -12.29
C ARG A 53 -3.67 -11.70 -13.43
N ASP A 54 -3.45 -10.43 -13.16
CA ASP A 54 -3.11 -9.45 -14.19
C ASP A 54 -1.73 -9.77 -14.80
N THR A 55 -0.79 -10.23 -13.98
CA THR A 55 0.53 -10.72 -14.44
C THR A 55 0.39 -11.95 -15.34
N ALA A 56 -0.46 -12.91 -14.97
CA ALA A 56 -0.69 -14.12 -15.76
C ALA A 56 -1.33 -13.78 -17.11
N ILE A 57 -2.31 -12.87 -17.14
CA ILE A 57 -2.93 -12.38 -18.37
C ILE A 57 -1.88 -11.71 -19.27
N TRP A 58 -1.04 -10.85 -18.69
CA TRP A 58 0.02 -10.17 -19.43
C TRP A 58 1.02 -11.16 -20.05
N LEU A 59 1.50 -12.14 -19.27
CA LEU A 59 2.40 -13.18 -19.78
C LEU A 59 1.74 -14.06 -20.85
N ALA A 60 0.47 -14.41 -20.67
CA ALA A 60 -0.28 -15.18 -21.66
C ALA A 60 -0.45 -14.41 -22.97
N ALA A 61 -0.75 -13.11 -22.91
CA ALA A 61 -0.83 -12.25 -24.08
C ALA A 61 0.50 -12.21 -24.84
N LEU A 62 1.62 -12.02 -24.13
CA LEU A 62 2.96 -12.05 -24.74
C LEU A 62 3.27 -13.39 -25.42
N ALA A 63 2.95 -14.51 -24.75
CA ALA A 63 3.18 -15.84 -25.30
C ALA A 63 2.33 -16.11 -26.56
N ILE A 64 1.04 -15.75 -26.52
CA ILE A 64 0.13 -15.91 -27.66
C ILE A 64 0.55 -15.03 -28.83
N SER A 65 0.90 -13.77 -28.58
CA SER A 65 1.38 -12.86 -29.62
C SER A 65 2.69 -13.37 -30.25
N SER A 66 3.64 -13.81 -29.42
CA SER A 66 4.90 -14.39 -29.92
C SER A 66 4.67 -15.65 -30.76
N ALA A 67 3.81 -16.56 -30.30
CA ALA A 67 3.46 -17.78 -31.02
C ALA A 67 2.73 -17.48 -32.34
N GLY A 68 1.79 -16.53 -32.34
CA GLY A 68 1.08 -16.08 -33.54
C GLY A 68 2.03 -15.45 -34.57
N GLY A 69 2.91 -14.55 -34.13
CA GLY A 69 3.92 -13.94 -35.00
C GLY A 69 4.86 -14.96 -35.65
N ALA A 70 5.28 -15.99 -34.90
CA ALA A 70 6.09 -17.08 -35.41
C ALA A 70 5.32 -17.99 -36.37
N TRP A 71 4.07 -18.34 -36.05
CA TRP A 71 3.24 -19.24 -36.86
C TRP A 71 2.85 -18.63 -38.21
N PHE A 72 2.45 -17.36 -38.22
CA PHE A 72 2.02 -16.67 -39.45
C PHE A 72 3.18 -16.04 -40.23
N TRP A 73 4.42 -16.32 -39.83
CA TRP A 73 5.63 -15.78 -40.46
C TRP A 73 5.66 -16.08 -41.97
N GLY A 74 6.04 -15.09 -42.78
CA GLY A 74 6.00 -15.19 -44.24
C GLY A 74 4.65 -14.82 -44.88
N SER A 75 3.67 -14.40 -44.09
CA SER A 75 2.39 -13.85 -44.58
C SER A 75 2.06 -12.52 -43.91
N TRP A 76 1.21 -11.71 -44.54
CA TRP A 76 0.72 -10.46 -43.94
C TRP A 76 -0.09 -10.68 -42.64
N TRP A 77 -0.52 -11.91 -42.36
CA TRP A 77 -1.25 -12.25 -41.13
C TRP A 77 -0.37 -12.23 -39.88
N CYS A 78 0.97 -12.14 -39.98
CA CYS A 78 1.82 -11.96 -38.80
C CYS A 78 1.77 -10.54 -38.22
N VAL A 79 1.42 -9.53 -39.05
CA VAL A 79 1.49 -8.10 -38.67
C VAL A 79 0.69 -7.74 -37.42
N PRO A 80 -0.56 -8.23 -37.21
CA PRO A 80 -1.32 -7.93 -36.00
C PRO A 80 -0.70 -8.42 -34.69
N PHE A 81 0.24 -9.37 -34.72
CA PHE A 81 0.83 -9.96 -33.51
C PHE A 81 2.06 -9.19 -32.98
N PHE A 82 2.46 -8.09 -33.62
CA PHE A 82 3.60 -7.26 -33.22
C PHE A 82 3.23 -5.94 -32.53
N PHE A 83 1.93 -5.69 -32.31
CA PHE A 83 1.39 -4.50 -31.66
C PHE A 83 0.52 -4.90 -30.45
#